data_AF-A0A2D8KDX1-F1
#
_entry.id   AF-A0A2D8KDX1-F1
#
_cell.length_a   1.000
_cell.length_b   1.000
_cell.length_c   1.000
_cell.angle_alpha   90.00
_cell.angle_beta   90.00
_cell.angle_gamma   90.00
#
_symmetry.space_group_name_H-M   'P 1'
#
loop_
_entity.id
_entity.type
_entity.pdbx_description
1 polymer ?
#
loop_
_entity_poly.entity_id
_entity_poly.type
_entity_poly.pdbx_seq_one_letter_code
_entity_poly.pdbx_strand_id
1 'polypeptide(L)'
;MNLRTFITSAIFSISLVFSQFNYQVSGGYYDRAGNTDYKYYNAGFSVTSYGDINFGGITVKDSEFLLSVDKNFSTYAGQDYEDDQNILFLFDLWANGRFSPFIIAENSYDTYRGIKDRTNFGLGAKYRVFGDMLSVSAAFLSESEEVLGKGRVYEYVDYGDSLGLYAFSDHPGIKPSTYSRISIRPKLKLPIGENFYFQSEYYYKPAGDDVLTDWKNKFVIKTAEEWLNIEISYNFKSDTQPAPKYFMTYSDKFSHTATFEKPGKGTVTFDQNPEYAKAAGYGDYYLTEYKKDDTTLRVGFSISF
;
A
#
# COMPACT_ATOMS: atom_id res chain seq x y z
N MET A 1 31.12 -26.98 -19.34
CA MET A 1 29.86 -26.38 -19.83
C MET A 1 29.88 -24.91 -19.44
N ASN A 2 29.95 -23.98 -20.41
CA ASN A 2 30.20 -22.56 -20.11
C ASN A 2 28.95 -21.90 -19.50
N LEU A 3 29.15 -20.92 -18.61
CA LEU A 3 28.09 -20.15 -17.94
C LEU A 3 27.04 -19.59 -18.93
N ARG A 4 27.49 -19.20 -20.14
CA ARG A 4 26.60 -18.80 -21.24
C ARG A 4 25.65 -19.92 -21.68
N THR A 5 26.12 -21.15 -21.80
CA THR A 5 25.32 -22.32 -22.20
C THR A 5 24.29 -22.67 -21.13
N PHE A 6 24.64 -22.55 -19.84
CA PHE A 6 23.71 -22.74 -18.72
C PHE A 6 22.61 -21.67 -18.70
N ILE A 7 22.96 -20.40 -18.93
CA ILE A 7 21.98 -19.31 -19.02
C ILE A 7 21.05 -19.48 -20.22
N THR A 8 21.56 -19.81 -21.41
CA THR A 8 20.70 -20.06 -22.57
C THR A 8 19.82 -21.29 -22.40
N SER A 9 20.31 -22.38 -21.80
CA SER A 9 19.49 -23.57 -21.52
C SER A 9 18.47 -23.33 -20.40
N ALA A 10 18.79 -22.54 -19.38
CA ALA A 10 17.83 -22.13 -18.35
C ALA A 10 16.72 -21.23 -18.93
N ILE A 11 17.08 -20.25 -19.77
CA ILE A 11 16.12 -19.39 -20.47
C ILE A 11 15.24 -20.20 -21.44
N PHE A 12 15.79 -21.19 -22.15
CA PHE A 12 15.00 -22.06 -23.04
C PHE A 12 14.11 -23.06 -22.27
N SER A 13 14.57 -23.59 -21.13
CA SER A 13 13.76 -24.48 -20.28
C SER A 13 12.62 -23.72 -19.60
N ILE A 14 12.87 -22.44 -19.26
CA ILE A 14 11.84 -21.48 -18.85
C ILE A 14 10.89 -21.22 -20.03
N SER A 15 11.33 -20.95 -21.26
CA SER A 15 10.37 -20.68 -22.35
C SER A 15 9.30 -21.78 -22.62
N LEU A 16 9.55 -23.04 -22.25
CA LEU A 16 8.62 -24.17 -22.44
C LEU A 16 7.57 -24.37 -21.33
N VAL A 17 7.84 -23.93 -20.09
CA VAL A 17 6.84 -23.93 -18.98
C VAL A 17 6.06 -22.61 -18.92
N PHE A 18 6.52 -21.59 -19.66
CA PHE A 18 6.17 -20.20 -19.42
C PHE A 18 5.40 -19.50 -20.58
N SER A 19 4.96 -20.22 -21.63
CA SER A 19 4.16 -19.61 -22.73
C SER A 19 2.75 -19.16 -22.33
N GLN A 20 2.22 -19.65 -21.21
CA GLN A 20 0.90 -19.29 -20.67
C GLN A 20 0.91 -18.03 -19.80
N PHE A 21 2.08 -17.45 -19.55
CA PHE A 21 2.24 -16.28 -18.68
C PHE A 21 2.65 -15.06 -19.52
N ASN A 22 2.08 -13.91 -19.19
CA ASN A 22 2.49 -12.62 -19.72
C ASN A 22 3.49 -11.96 -18.76
N TYR A 23 4.61 -11.50 -19.30
CA TYR A 23 5.67 -10.84 -18.55
C TYR A 23 5.68 -9.36 -18.88
N GLN A 24 5.79 -8.53 -17.86
CA GLN A 24 6.01 -7.10 -18.01
C GLN A 24 7.21 -6.70 -17.15
N VAL A 25 8.09 -5.90 -17.75
CA VAL A 25 9.21 -5.25 -17.06
C VAL A 25 9.02 -3.75 -17.26
N SER A 26 9.14 -2.97 -16.19
CA SER A 26 9.10 -1.52 -16.23
C SER A 26 10.33 -0.95 -15.52
N GLY A 27 10.73 0.26 -15.91
CA GLY A 27 11.80 0.96 -15.24
C GLY A 27 11.87 2.42 -15.66
N GLY A 28 12.45 3.24 -14.81
CA GLY A 28 12.57 4.66 -15.03
C GLY A 28 13.66 5.30 -14.18
N TYR A 29 14.09 6.47 -14.62
CA TYR A 29 15.09 7.30 -13.97
C TYR A 29 14.69 8.76 -14.08
N TYR A 30 14.81 9.48 -12.98
CA TYR A 30 14.58 10.91 -12.89
C TYR A 30 15.74 11.56 -12.15
N ASP A 31 16.27 12.65 -12.71
CA ASP A 31 17.35 13.43 -12.12
C ASP A 31 16.98 14.91 -12.17
N ARG A 32 17.08 15.56 -11.01
CA ARG A 32 16.90 16.98 -10.85
C ARG A 32 18.14 17.56 -10.17
N ALA A 33 18.75 18.54 -10.83
CA ALA A 33 19.87 19.31 -10.33
C ALA A 33 19.48 20.79 -10.07
N GLY A 34 20.29 21.50 -9.26
CA GLY A 34 20.09 22.91 -8.91
C GLY A 34 19.97 23.11 -7.40
N ASN A 35 18.97 23.87 -6.93
CA ASN A 35 18.66 24.03 -5.50
C ASN A 35 18.11 22.75 -4.83
N THR A 36 17.92 21.69 -5.62
CA THR A 36 17.43 20.38 -5.18
C THR A 36 18.25 19.35 -5.97
N ASP A 37 19.14 18.63 -5.30
CA ASP A 37 19.89 17.49 -5.87
C ASP A 37 19.10 16.23 -5.55
N TYR A 38 18.32 15.74 -6.52
CA TYR A 38 17.39 14.63 -6.32
C TYR A 38 17.49 13.63 -7.46
N LYS A 39 17.69 12.36 -7.13
CA LYS A 39 17.73 11.26 -8.11
C LYS A 39 16.75 10.20 -7.70
N TYR A 40 15.97 9.69 -8.66
CA TYR A 40 14.96 8.67 -8.43
C TYR A 40 15.08 7.56 -9.48
N TYR A 41 14.95 6.33 -9.02
CA TYR A 41 14.99 5.11 -9.80
C TYR A 41 13.77 4.28 -9.46
N ASN A 42 13.13 3.71 -10.48
CA ASN A 42 12.12 2.69 -10.30
C ASN A 42 12.38 1.50 -11.19
N ALA A 43 12.06 0.32 -10.69
CA ALA A 43 12.07 -0.94 -11.43
C ALA A 43 10.85 -1.75 -11.04
N GLY A 44 10.17 -2.34 -12.03
CA GLY A 44 9.01 -3.19 -11.82
C GLY A 44 9.09 -4.43 -12.68
N PHE A 45 8.57 -5.53 -12.15
CA PHE A 45 8.41 -6.80 -12.85
C PHE A 45 7.08 -7.41 -12.47
N SER A 46 6.30 -7.85 -13.45
CA SER A 46 5.08 -8.61 -13.18
C SER A 46 4.90 -9.78 -14.13
N VAL A 47 4.33 -10.85 -13.60
CA VAL A 47 3.94 -12.07 -14.32
C VAL A 47 2.45 -12.27 -14.10
N THR A 48 1.70 -12.43 -15.18
CA THR A 48 0.26 -12.71 -15.12
C THR A 48 -0.13 -13.91 -15.95
N SER A 49 -1.20 -14.61 -15.57
CA SER A 49 -1.84 -15.62 -16.42
C SER A 49 -3.34 -15.63 -16.16
N TYR A 50 -4.11 -15.87 -17.22
CA TYR A 50 -5.57 -15.87 -17.20
C TYR A 50 -6.07 -17.09 -17.98
N GLY A 51 -6.98 -17.86 -17.40
CA GLY A 51 -7.56 -19.05 -18.02
C GLY A 51 -6.98 -20.35 -17.48
N ASP A 52 -6.81 -21.36 -18.34
CA ASP A 52 -6.30 -22.67 -17.92
C ASP A 52 -4.78 -22.64 -17.72
N ILE A 53 -4.33 -22.83 -16.47
CA ILE A 53 -2.90 -22.77 -16.08
C ILE A 53 -2.36 -24.18 -15.86
N ASN A 54 -1.33 -24.54 -16.62
CA ASN A 54 -0.64 -25.83 -16.55
C ASN A 54 0.58 -25.76 -15.62
N PHE A 55 0.56 -26.55 -14.55
CA PHE A 55 1.70 -26.77 -13.67
C PHE A 55 2.25 -28.17 -13.86
N GLY A 56 3.11 -28.35 -14.86
CA GLY A 56 3.96 -29.54 -15.03
C GLY A 56 3.24 -30.89 -14.92
N GLY A 57 1.99 -30.98 -15.38
CA GLY A 57 1.15 -32.18 -15.32
C GLY A 57 -0.24 -31.98 -14.73
N ILE A 58 -0.49 -30.86 -14.05
CA ILE A 58 -1.81 -30.50 -13.51
C ILE A 58 -2.31 -29.23 -14.23
N THR A 59 -3.49 -29.31 -14.85
CA THR A 59 -4.17 -28.13 -15.42
C THR A 59 -5.18 -27.61 -14.41
N VAL A 60 -4.97 -26.39 -13.93
CA VAL A 60 -5.92 -25.66 -13.09
C VAL A 60 -6.75 -24.77 -14.01
N LYS A 61 -8.04 -25.05 -14.11
CA LYS A 61 -8.91 -24.39 -15.08
C LYS A 61 -9.40 -23.03 -14.61
N ASP A 62 -9.63 -22.12 -15.57
CA ASP A 62 -10.25 -20.81 -15.35
C ASP A 62 -9.66 -20.06 -14.15
N SER A 63 -8.34 -19.93 -14.08
CA SER A 63 -7.64 -19.31 -12.95
C SER A 63 -7.00 -17.99 -13.35
N GLU A 64 -6.82 -17.11 -12.37
CA GLU A 64 -6.04 -15.88 -12.52
C GLU A 64 -4.83 -15.94 -11.60
N PHE A 65 -3.68 -15.59 -12.15
CA PHE A 65 -2.41 -15.51 -11.45
C PHE A 65 -1.80 -14.13 -11.66
N LEU A 66 -1.31 -13.53 -10.59
CA LEU A 66 -0.44 -12.35 -10.62
C LEU A 66 0.70 -12.55 -9.62
N LEU A 67 1.92 -12.28 -10.06
CA LEU A 67 3.04 -11.94 -9.21
C LEU A 67 3.63 -10.63 -9.70
N SER A 68 3.70 -9.60 -8.86
CA SER A 68 4.32 -8.32 -9.17
C SER A 68 5.34 -7.94 -8.10
N VAL A 69 6.44 -7.34 -8.54
CA VAL A 69 7.50 -6.79 -7.71
C VAL A 69 7.79 -5.39 -8.23
N ASP A 70 7.64 -4.40 -7.38
CA ASP A 70 7.98 -3.01 -7.66
C ASP A 70 9.00 -2.52 -6.64
N LYS A 71 10.00 -1.76 -7.10
CA LYS A 71 11.07 -1.20 -6.29
C LYS A 71 11.28 0.25 -6.70
N ASN A 72 11.25 1.15 -5.72
CA ASN A 72 11.57 2.56 -5.89
C ASN A 72 12.72 2.94 -4.95
N PHE A 73 13.63 3.77 -5.42
CA PHE A 73 14.74 4.28 -4.64
C PHE A 73 15.06 5.71 -5.06
N SER A 74 15.32 6.59 -4.09
CA SER A 74 15.75 7.95 -4.38
C SER A 74 16.79 8.47 -3.40
N THR A 75 17.57 9.44 -3.87
CA THR A 75 18.55 10.17 -3.06
C THR A 75 18.25 11.67 -3.09
N TYR A 76 18.47 12.35 -1.96
CA TYR A 76 18.42 13.79 -1.81
C TYR A 76 19.76 14.31 -1.27
N ALA A 77 20.40 15.22 -2.01
CA ALA A 77 21.74 15.74 -1.70
C ALA A 77 22.78 14.62 -1.46
N GLY A 78 22.69 13.55 -2.25
CA GLY A 78 23.56 12.37 -2.15
C GLY A 78 23.30 11.45 -0.96
N GLN A 79 22.27 11.70 -0.14
CA GLN A 79 21.83 10.81 0.94
C GLN A 79 20.57 10.05 0.52
N ASP A 80 20.42 8.81 0.99
CA ASP A 80 19.21 8.01 0.74
C ASP A 80 17.97 8.75 1.28
N TYR A 81 16.91 8.80 0.47
CA TYR A 81 15.70 9.56 0.78
C TYR A 81 14.44 8.69 0.76
N GLU A 82 14.20 7.99 -0.34
CA GLU A 82 13.13 6.96 -0.44
C GLU A 82 13.76 5.62 -0.77
N ASP A 83 13.21 4.56 -0.17
CA ASP A 83 13.57 3.19 -0.45
C ASP A 83 12.34 2.33 -0.16
N ASP A 84 11.63 1.98 -1.24
CA ASP A 84 10.30 1.36 -1.15
C ASP A 84 10.29 0.09 -1.99
N GLN A 85 9.55 -0.91 -1.54
CA GLN A 85 9.32 -2.14 -2.28
C GLN A 85 7.90 -2.63 -2.05
N ASN A 86 7.31 -3.21 -3.08
CA ASN A 86 6.09 -3.98 -2.98
C ASN A 86 6.21 -5.29 -3.73
N ILE A 87 5.87 -6.39 -3.08
CA ILE A 87 5.71 -7.71 -3.68
C ILE A 87 4.26 -8.11 -3.46
N LEU A 88 3.53 -8.33 -4.55
CA LEU A 88 2.12 -8.74 -4.51
C LEU A 88 1.96 -10.05 -5.29
N PHE A 89 1.30 -11.00 -4.64
CA PHE A 89 0.88 -12.26 -5.20
C PHE A 89 -0.64 -12.39 -5.08
N LEU A 90 -1.31 -12.71 -6.18
CA LEU A 90 -2.72 -13.04 -6.24
C LEU A 90 -2.93 -14.32 -7.00
N PHE A 91 -3.83 -15.15 -6.50
CA PHE A 91 -4.29 -16.32 -7.21
C PHE A 91 -5.77 -16.58 -6.94
N ASP A 92 -6.57 -16.54 -8.01
CA ASP A 92 -8.00 -16.86 -8.00
C ASP A 92 -8.20 -18.19 -8.74
N LEU A 93 -8.90 -19.13 -8.11
CA LEU A 93 -9.43 -20.32 -8.79
C LEU A 93 -10.82 -20.02 -9.35
N TRP A 94 -11.13 -20.56 -10.53
CA TRP A 94 -12.42 -20.39 -11.19
C TRP A 94 -12.84 -18.92 -11.27
N ALA A 95 -11.94 -18.05 -11.71
CA ALA A 95 -12.08 -16.61 -11.69
C ALA A 95 -13.33 -16.10 -12.41
N ASN A 96 -13.80 -16.84 -13.43
CA ASN A 96 -15.04 -16.59 -14.15
C ASN A 96 -16.25 -17.40 -13.66
N GLY A 97 -16.03 -18.32 -12.73
CA GLY A 97 -17.07 -19.07 -12.04
C GLY A 97 -17.96 -18.21 -11.15
N ARG A 98 -19.14 -18.76 -10.82
CA ARG A 98 -20.07 -18.14 -9.87
C ARG A 98 -19.47 -18.00 -8.47
N PHE A 99 -18.63 -18.96 -8.09
CA PHE A 99 -17.85 -18.96 -6.86
C PHE A 99 -16.38 -19.13 -7.22
N SER A 100 -15.53 -18.29 -6.65
CA SER A 100 -14.09 -18.23 -6.96
C SER A 100 -13.31 -18.02 -5.67
N PRO A 101 -12.69 -19.07 -5.11
CA PRO A 101 -11.80 -18.91 -3.97
C PRO A 101 -10.48 -18.28 -4.43
N PHE A 102 -9.88 -17.46 -3.56
CA PHE A 102 -8.64 -16.78 -3.87
C PHE A 102 -7.73 -16.66 -2.67
N ILE A 103 -6.46 -16.46 -2.97
CA ILE A 103 -5.42 -16.11 -2.01
C ILE A 103 -4.72 -14.82 -2.45
N ILE A 104 -4.35 -14.02 -1.46
CA ILE A 104 -3.52 -12.83 -1.62
C ILE A 104 -2.34 -12.94 -0.66
N ALA A 105 -1.16 -12.60 -1.12
CA ALA A 105 -0.01 -12.40 -0.26
C ALA A 105 0.70 -11.12 -0.72
N GLU A 106 0.92 -10.20 0.21
CA GLU A 106 1.60 -8.94 -0.05
C GLU A 106 2.71 -8.77 0.99
N ASN A 107 3.88 -8.35 0.54
CA ASN A 107 4.97 -7.89 1.39
C ASN A 107 5.47 -6.56 0.86
N SER A 108 5.57 -5.55 1.72
CA SER A 108 6.02 -4.22 1.33
C SER A 108 6.84 -3.56 2.43
N TYR A 109 7.70 -2.64 2.03
CA TYR A 109 8.31 -1.65 2.91
C TYR A 109 8.31 -0.30 2.19
N ASP A 110 8.23 0.78 2.95
CA ASP A 110 8.18 2.15 2.46
C ASP A 110 8.88 3.01 3.50
N THR A 111 10.18 3.25 3.29
CA THR A 111 11.01 3.92 4.29
C THR A 111 10.58 5.36 4.51
N TYR A 112 10.06 6.02 3.48
CA TYR A 112 9.60 7.41 3.56
C TYR A 112 8.33 7.56 4.40
N ARG A 113 7.37 6.64 4.26
CA ARG A 113 6.17 6.57 5.12
C ARG A 113 6.45 5.91 6.46
N GLY A 114 7.71 5.56 6.71
CA GLY A 114 8.13 4.96 7.93
C GLY A 114 7.52 3.56 8.11
N ILE A 115 7.50 2.71 7.08
CA ILE A 115 7.07 1.30 7.13
C ILE A 115 8.31 0.43 6.88
N LYS A 116 8.69 -0.37 7.87
CA LYS A 116 9.86 -1.25 7.83
C LYS A 116 9.56 -2.55 7.11
N ASP A 117 8.42 -3.13 7.45
CA ASP A 117 7.91 -4.35 6.87
C ASP A 117 6.39 -4.37 7.09
N ARG A 118 5.65 -4.66 6.04
CA ARG A 118 4.21 -4.89 6.09
C ARG A 118 3.94 -6.16 5.32
N THR A 119 3.40 -7.16 6.00
CA THR A 119 2.92 -8.39 5.38
C THR A 119 1.41 -8.47 5.50
N ASN A 120 0.76 -8.88 4.41
CA ASN A 120 -0.67 -9.17 4.39
C ASN A 120 -0.88 -10.52 3.69
N PHE A 121 -1.37 -11.50 4.43
CA PHE A 121 -1.81 -12.77 3.87
C PHE A 121 -3.33 -12.85 3.95
N GLY A 122 -3.98 -13.13 2.84
CA GLY A 122 -5.42 -13.26 2.78
C GLY A 122 -5.88 -14.55 2.12
N LEU A 123 -6.91 -15.15 2.69
CA LEU A 123 -7.67 -16.25 2.10
C LEU A 123 -9.13 -15.81 2.01
N GLY A 124 -9.74 -15.96 0.85
CA GLY A 124 -11.11 -15.54 0.66
C GLY A 124 -11.81 -16.22 -0.49
N ALA A 125 -13.04 -15.76 -0.75
CA ALA A 125 -13.81 -16.17 -1.90
C ALA A 125 -14.69 -15.05 -2.42
N LYS A 126 -14.91 -15.09 -3.72
CA LYS A 126 -15.74 -14.19 -4.51
C LYS A 126 -16.97 -14.94 -4.97
N TYR A 127 -18.13 -14.32 -4.81
CA TYR A 127 -19.41 -14.81 -5.28
C TYR A 127 -20.04 -13.82 -6.25
N ARG A 128 -20.30 -14.27 -7.48
CA ARG A 128 -21.02 -13.50 -8.50
C ARG A 128 -22.51 -13.59 -8.21
N VAL A 129 -23.08 -12.50 -7.70
CA VAL A 129 -24.50 -12.39 -7.36
C VAL A 129 -25.33 -12.26 -8.64
N PHE A 130 -24.89 -11.39 -9.56
CA PHE A 130 -25.51 -11.18 -10.87
C PHE A 130 -24.44 -11.11 -11.95
N GLY A 131 -24.11 -12.26 -12.54
CA GLY A 131 -23.13 -12.36 -13.64
C GLY A 131 -21.85 -11.59 -13.34
N ASP A 132 -21.38 -10.83 -14.34
CA ASP A 132 -20.23 -9.92 -14.18
C ASP A 132 -20.60 -8.56 -13.59
N MET A 133 -21.90 -8.28 -13.43
CA MET A 133 -22.40 -6.97 -13.00
C MET A 133 -22.22 -6.76 -11.50
N LEU A 134 -22.56 -7.74 -10.67
CA LEU A 134 -22.46 -7.62 -9.22
C LEU A 134 -21.80 -8.87 -8.63
N SER A 135 -20.72 -8.65 -7.88
CA SER A 135 -20.06 -9.67 -7.09
C SER A 135 -19.80 -9.17 -5.68
N VAL A 136 -19.78 -10.09 -4.72
CA VAL A 136 -19.32 -9.81 -3.35
C VAL A 136 -18.19 -10.77 -3.05
N SER A 137 -17.10 -10.26 -2.50
CA SER A 137 -16.03 -11.10 -1.97
C SER A 137 -15.83 -10.88 -0.48
N ALA A 138 -15.40 -11.93 0.20
CA ALA A 138 -15.01 -11.88 1.59
C ALA A 138 -13.64 -12.55 1.75
N ALA A 139 -12.78 -12.01 2.61
CA ALA A 139 -11.51 -12.63 2.96
C ALA A 139 -11.20 -12.46 4.44
N PHE A 140 -10.53 -13.46 5.01
CA PHE A 140 -9.77 -13.30 6.23
C PHE A 140 -8.37 -12.82 5.84
N LEU A 141 -7.90 -11.76 6.49
CA LEU A 141 -6.59 -11.14 6.29
C LEU A 141 -5.79 -11.25 7.60
N SER A 142 -4.61 -11.83 7.52
CA SER A 142 -3.59 -11.79 8.58
C SER A 142 -2.59 -10.72 8.20
N GLU A 143 -2.54 -9.65 8.98
CA GLU A 143 -1.72 -8.48 8.72
C GLU A 143 -0.68 -8.32 9.83
N SER A 144 0.56 -8.06 9.44
CA SER A 144 1.63 -7.69 10.35
C SER A 144 2.30 -6.45 9.80
N GLU A 145 2.43 -5.44 10.64
CA GLU A 145 3.04 -4.17 10.28
C GLU A 145 4.09 -3.76 11.31
N GLU A 146 5.31 -3.63 10.83
CA GLU A 146 6.41 -2.98 11.51
C GLU A 146 6.61 -1.60 10.86
N VAL A 147 6.32 -0.55 11.60
CA VAL A 147 6.46 0.85 11.17
C VAL A 147 7.89 1.30 11.54
N LEU A 148 8.70 1.85 10.63
CA LEU A 148 9.97 2.56 10.92
C LEU A 148 9.78 3.87 11.70
N GLY A 149 8.59 4.45 11.70
CA GLY A 149 8.22 5.52 12.65
C GLY A 149 8.44 5.10 14.11
N LYS A 150 8.61 3.80 14.34
CA LYS A 150 8.92 3.17 15.62
C LYS A 150 10.41 3.16 16.02
N GLY A 151 11.15 4.18 15.59
CA GLY A 151 12.47 4.51 16.09
C GLY A 151 12.51 5.98 16.47
N ARG A 152 12.20 6.90 15.56
CA ARG A 152 12.42 8.32 15.87
C ARG A 152 11.46 8.93 16.89
N VAL A 153 11.96 9.16 18.09
CA VAL A 153 11.38 9.99 19.13
C VAL A 153 11.90 11.42 18.96
N TYR A 154 10.97 12.36 18.89
CA TYR A 154 11.24 13.79 18.83
C TYR A 154 11.36 14.30 20.26
N GLU A 155 12.57 14.65 20.67
CA GLU A 155 12.84 15.18 22.01
C GLU A 155 12.73 16.71 22.00
N TYR A 156 11.83 17.23 22.81
CA TYR A 156 11.64 18.66 22.98
C TYR A 156 12.29 19.17 24.26
N VAL A 157 12.79 20.40 24.21
CA VAL A 157 13.30 21.12 25.38
C VAL A 157 12.53 22.41 25.58
N ASP A 158 12.46 22.84 26.83
CA ASP A 158 11.92 24.13 27.24
C ASP A 158 13.03 25.19 27.14
N TYR A 159 12.85 26.16 26.24
CA TYR A 159 13.74 27.32 26.10
C TYR A 159 13.36 28.48 27.03
N GLY A 160 12.41 28.26 27.94
CA GLY A 160 11.92 29.21 28.95
C GLY A 160 10.70 30.01 28.48
N ASP A 161 10.59 30.29 27.18
CA ASP A 161 9.42 30.95 26.59
C ASP A 161 8.73 30.12 25.51
N SER A 162 9.28 28.97 25.13
CA SER A 162 8.80 28.11 24.05
C SER A 162 9.32 26.67 24.19
N LEU A 163 8.56 25.70 23.68
CA LEU A 163 9.09 24.35 23.41
C LEU A 163 9.70 24.29 22.01
N GLY A 164 10.86 23.65 21.89
CA GLY A 164 11.47 23.41 20.59
C GLY A 164 12.14 22.04 20.48
N LEU A 165 12.21 21.54 19.25
CA LEU A 165 12.85 20.27 18.93
C LEU A 165 14.36 20.37 19.19
N TYR A 166 14.87 19.48 20.03
CA TYR A 166 16.27 19.43 20.42
C TYR A 166 17.02 18.29 19.72
N ALA A 167 16.43 17.10 19.71
CA ALA A 167 17.08 15.91 19.19
C ALA A 167 16.08 14.89 18.64
N PHE A 168 16.63 13.95 17.90
CA PHE A 168 15.98 12.72 17.48
C PHE A 168 16.66 11.55 18.17
N SER A 169 15.90 10.69 18.83
CA SER A 169 16.40 9.45 19.43
C SER A 169 15.64 8.23 18.90
N ASP A 170 16.16 7.03 19.12
CA ASP A 170 15.51 5.79 18.72
C ASP A 170 14.60 5.24 19.84
N HIS A 171 13.44 4.71 19.48
CA HIS A 171 12.42 4.22 20.36
C HIS A 171 12.82 2.79 20.77
N PRO A 172 13.03 2.55 22.06
CA PRO A 172 13.56 1.29 22.54
C PRO A 172 12.47 0.21 22.55
N GLY A 173 12.21 -0.39 21.39
CA GLY A 173 11.60 -1.72 21.33
C GLY A 173 10.13 -1.78 20.90
N ILE A 174 9.73 -1.00 19.90
CA ILE A 174 8.38 -1.17 19.37
C ILE A 174 8.31 -2.48 18.58
N LYS A 175 7.36 -3.31 18.98
CA LYS A 175 7.10 -4.59 18.32
C LYS A 175 6.26 -4.37 17.08
N PRO A 176 6.37 -5.25 16.06
CA PRO A 176 5.39 -5.30 14.98
C PRO A 176 3.97 -5.42 15.56
N SER A 177 3.05 -4.62 15.03
CA SER A 177 1.62 -4.77 15.32
C SER A 177 1.08 -5.86 14.42
N THR A 178 0.57 -6.94 15.03
CA THR A 178 -0.09 -8.02 14.32
C THR A 178 -1.58 -7.98 14.62
N TYR A 179 -2.39 -8.08 13.59
CA TYR A 179 -3.84 -8.13 13.74
C TYR A 179 -4.44 -8.95 12.61
N SER A 180 -5.69 -9.35 12.80
CA SER A 180 -6.43 -10.07 11.78
C SER A 180 -7.71 -9.30 11.45
N ARG A 181 -8.00 -9.17 10.16
CA ARG A 181 -9.17 -8.47 9.65
C ARG A 181 -10.06 -9.41 8.86
N ILE A 182 -11.34 -9.15 8.89
CA ILE A 182 -12.26 -9.64 7.86
C ILE A 182 -12.40 -8.52 6.85
N SER A 183 -12.34 -8.84 5.56
CA SER A 183 -12.49 -7.89 4.45
C SER A 183 -13.69 -8.28 3.62
N ILE A 184 -14.70 -7.39 3.54
CA ILE A 184 -15.88 -7.55 2.69
C ILE A 184 -15.80 -6.53 1.56
N ARG A 185 -15.99 -7.01 0.33
CA ARG A 185 -15.71 -6.28 -0.89
C ARG A 185 -16.80 -6.48 -1.95
N PRO A 186 -17.92 -5.76 -1.88
CA PRO A 186 -18.85 -5.69 -2.99
C PRO A 186 -18.24 -4.92 -4.16
N LYS A 187 -18.47 -5.43 -5.37
CA LYS A 187 -18.05 -4.83 -6.63
C LYS A 187 -19.21 -4.82 -7.61
N LEU A 188 -19.48 -3.65 -8.15
CA LEU A 188 -20.52 -3.36 -9.12
C LEU A 188 -19.85 -2.87 -10.42
N LYS A 189 -20.23 -3.46 -11.55
CA LYS A 189 -19.81 -3.11 -12.91
C LYS A 189 -21.06 -2.85 -13.74
N LEU A 190 -21.31 -1.61 -14.10
CA LEU A 190 -22.51 -1.17 -14.81
C LEU A 190 -22.13 -0.53 -16.16
N PRO A 191 -22.33 -1.23 -17.29
CA PRO A 191 -22.44 -0.55 -18.57
C PRO A 191 -23.71 0.31 -18.58
N ILE A 192 -23.59 1.59 -18.94
CA ILE A 192 -24.69 2.57 -18.95
C ILE A 192 -24.83 3.05 -20.41
N GLY A 193 -25.74 2.41 -21.15
CA GLY A 193 -25.82 2.60 -22.60
C GLY A 193 -24.56 2.12 -23.32
N GLU A 194 -24.29 2.68 -24.49
CA GLU A 194 -23.15 2.25 -25.33
C GLU A 194 -21.82 2.91 -24.95
N ASN A 195 -21.89 4.14 -24.41
CA ASN A 195 -20.75 5.03 -24.28
C ASN A 195 -20.24 5.20 -22.85
N PHE A 196 -20.99 4.74 -21.84
CA PHE A 196 -20.60 4.94 -20.44
C PHE A 196 -20.43 3.62 -19.73
N TYR A 197 -19.44 3.58 -18.84
CA TYR A 197 -19.20 2.45 -17.97
C TYR A 197 -18.87 2.95 -16.57
N PHE A 198 -19.57 2.42 -15.58
CA PHE A 198 -19.36 2.73 -14.18
C PHE A 198 -18.92 1.47 -13.44
N GLN A 199 -17.91 1.60 -12.60
CA GLN A 199 -17.47 0.57 -11.68
C GLN A 199 -17.37 1.16 -10.28
N SER A 200 -17.95 0.48 -9.30
CA SER A 200 -17.85 0.81 -7.88
C SER A 200 -17.38 -0.40 -7.11
N GLU A 201 -16.38 -0.20 -6.26
CA GLU A 201 -15.83 -1.23 -5.40
C GLU A 201 -15.62 -0.64 -4.01
N TYR A 202 -16.27 -1.24 -3.01
CA TYR A 202 -16.17 -0.80 -1.64
C TYR A 202 -15.43 -1.86 -0.83
N TYR A 203 -14.46 -1.45 -0.03
CA TYR A 203 -13.75 -2.32 0.88
C TYR A 203 -14.16 -1.95 2.30
N TYR A 204 -14.57 -2.94 3.08
CA TYR A 204 -14.85 -2.81 4.50
C TYR A 204 -13.99 -3.82 5.26
N LYS A 205 -13.05 -3.34 6.09
CA LYS A 205 -12.05 -4.18 6.76
C LYS A 205 -11.94 -3.91 8.27
N PRO A 206 -12.90 -4.39 9.08
CA PRO A 206 -12.82 -4.26 10.54
C PRO A 206 -11.77 -5.19 11.17
N ALA A 207 -11.12 -4.69 12.23
CA ALA A 207 -10.34 -5.39 13.25
C ALA A 207 -10.61 -4.75 14.62
N GLY A 208 -11.56 -5.29 15.40
CA GLY A 208 -11.96 -4.68 16.66
C GLY A 208 -12.55 -3.28 16.44
N ASP A 209 -11.99 -2.27 17.10
CA ASP A 209 -12.40 -0.87 17.00
C ASP A 209 -11.76 -0.13 15.80
N ASP A 210 -10.80 -0.76 15.13
CA ASP A 210 -10.18 -0.27 13.90
C ASP A 210 -10.99 -0.75 12.68
N VAL A 211 -11.47 0.20 11.88
CA VAL A 211 -12.26 -0.03 10.69
C VAL A 211 -11.62 0.74 9.54
N LEU A 212 -11.08 -0.02 8.59
CA LEU A 212 -10.59 0.54 7.32
C LEU A 212 -11.68 0.45 6.27
N THR A 213 -11.90 1.56 5.56
CA THR A 213 -12.78 1.63 4.40
C THR A 213 -12.05 2.23 3.20
N ASP A 214 -12.36 1.73 2.01
CA ASP A 214 -11.79 2.21 0.76
C ASP A 214 -12.89 2.11 -0.31
N TRP A 215 -13.40 3.25 -0.75
CA TRP A 215 -14.47 3.32 -1.75
C TRP A 215 -13.94 3.85 -3.07
N LYS A 216 -13.74 2.93 -4.01
CA LYS A 216 -13.20 3.19 -5.34
C LYS A 216 -14.32 3.25 -6.35
N ASN A 217 -14.41 4.37 -7.06
CA ASN A 217 -15.35 4.59 -8.14
C ASN A 217 -14.57 4.93 -9.40
N LYS A 218 -14.94 4.31 -10.51
CA LYS A 218 -14.36 4.54 -11.83
C LYS A 218 -15.49 4.74 -12.82
N PHE A 219 -15.43 5.85 -13.54
CA PHE A 219 -16.34 6.18 -14.62
C PHE A 219 -15.54 6.32 -15.90
N VAL A 220 -15.94 5.59 -16.94
CA VAL A 220 -15.31 5.62 -18.25
C VAL A 220 -16.33 6.16 -19.26
N ILE A 221 -15.90 7.16 -20.02
CA ILE A 221 -16.64 7.74 -21.13
C ILE A 221 -15.91 7.32 -22.40
N LYS A 222 -16.57 6.52 -23.23
CA LYS A 222 -16.15 6.28 -24.60
C LYS A 222 -16.50 7.51 -25.42
N THR A 223 -15.51 8.07 -26.09
CA THR A 223 -15.75 9.20 -26.97
C THR A 223 -16.23 8.71 -28.33
N ALA A 224 -16.70 9.64 -29.18
CA ALA A 224 -17.04 9.30 -30.57
C ALA A 224 -15.83 8.77 -31.35
N GLU A 225 -14.63 9.16 -30.94
CA GLU A 225 -13.38 8.64 -31.44
C GLU A 225 -13.02 7.35 -30.69
N GLU A 226 -13.07 6.20 -31.36
CA GLU A 226 -12.83 4.88 -30.74
C GLU A 226 -11.44 4.77 -30.10
N TRP A 227 -10.47 5.56 -30.60
CA TRP A 227 -9.11 5.61 -30.07
C TRP A 227 -9.00 6.38 -28.75
N LEU A 228 -10.03 7.08 -28.29
CA LEU A 228 -9.99 7.93 -27.11
C LEU A 228 -11.09 7.57 -26.10
N ASN A 229 -10.67 7.29 -24.87
CA ASN A 229 -11.54 7.14 -23.71
C ASN A 229 -11.14 8.12 -22.60
N ILE A 230 -12.13 8.70 -21.91
CA ILE A 230 -11.91 9.51 -20.72
C ILE A 230 -12.23 8.66 -19.49
N GLU A 231 -11.29 8.58 -18.56
CA GLU A 231 -11.42 7.84 -17.31
C GLU A 231 -11.39 8.80 -16.12
N ILE A 232 -12.46 8.80 -15.33
CA ILE A 232 -12.56 9.55 -14.08
C ILE A 232 -12.58 8.53 -12.95
N SER A 233 -11.57 8.57 -12.09
CA SER A 233 -11.49 7.74 -10.90
C SER A 233 -11.58 8.60 -9.65
N TYR A 234 -12.51 8.26 -8.76
CA TYR A 234 -12.68 8.88 -7.46
C TYR A 234 -12.52 7.83 -6.37
N ASN A 235 -11.75 8.18 -5.34
CA ASN A 235 -11.47 7.30 -4.24
C ASN A 235 -11.64 8.01 -2.90
N PHE A 236 -12.31 7.36 -1.96
CA PHE A 236 -12.41 7.81 -0.57
C PHE A 236 -11.98 6.70 0.38
N LYS A 237 -10.94 6.96 1.17
CA LYS A 237 -10.41 6.05 2.17
C LYS A 237 -10.59 6.66 3.56
N SER A 238 -10.91 5.81 4.52
CA SER A 238 -10.98 6.18 5.93
C SER A 238 -10.40 5.08 6.80
N ASP A 239 -9.67 5.48 7.84
CA ASP A 239 -9.05 4.62 8.85
C ASP A 239 -9.48 5.13 10.22
N THR A 240 -10.21 4.34 11.01
CA THR A 240 -10.65 4.81 12.34
C THR A 240 -9.55 4.85 13.38
N GLN A 241 -8.41 4.18 13.16
CA GLN A 241 -7.25 4.15 14.06
C GLN A 241 -5.95 4.26 13.25
N PRO A 242 -5.68 5.44 12.66
CA PRO A 242 -4.50 5.64 11.84
C PRO A 242 -3.22 5.40 12.65
N ALA A 243 -2.23 4.79 12.01
CA ALA A 243 -0.96 4.51 12.66
C ALA A 243 -0.27 5.80 13.18
N PRO A 244 0.48 5.74 14.30
CA PRO A 244 1.30 6.86 14.75
C PRO A 244 2.34 7.25 13.70
N LYS A 245 2.44 8.54 13.42
CA LYS A 245 3.39 9.14 12.49
C LYS A 245 4.69 9.55 13.19
N TYR A 246 4.63 10.23 14.34
CA TYR A 246 5.79 10.61 15.14
C TYR A 246 5.52 10.47 16.64
N PHE A 247 6.55 10.06 17.39
CA PHE A 247 6.56 9.98 18.86
C PHE A 247 7.24 11.22 19.43
N MET A 248 6.67 11.81 20.47
CA MET A 248 7.16 13.06 21.05
C MET A 248 7.31 12.93 22.56
N THR A 249 8.43 13.40 23.08
CA THR A 249 8.72 13.43 24.52
C THR A 249 9.53 14.68 24.88
N TYR A 250 9.66 14.96 26.17
CA TYR A 250 10.60 15.95 26.67
C TYR A 250 11.98 15.31 26.83
N SER A 251 13.05 16.07 26.55
CA SER A 251 14.40 15.58 26.77
C SER A 251 14.72 15.52 28.26
N ASP A 252 15.17 14.35 28.73
CA ASP A 252 15.56 14.12 30.13
C ASP A 252 16.77 14.97 30.58
N LYS A 253 17.47 15.61 29.63
CA LYS A 253 18.67 16.43 29.87
C LYS A 253 18.36 17.80 30.44
N PHE A 254 17.12 18.26 30.36
CA PHE A 254 16.72 19.61 30.75
C PHE A 254 15.44 19.56 31.56
N SER A 255 15.40 20.33 32.65
CA SER A 255 14.14 20.58 33.35
C SER A 255 13.19 21.35 32.45
N HIS A 256 11.90 21.03 32.49
CA HIS A 256 10.89 21.71 31.70
C HIS A 256 9.78 22.25 32.60
N THR A 257 9.30 23.45 32.29
CA THR A 257 8.16 24.11 32.92
C THR A 257 7.02 24.33 31.93
N ALA A 258 7.35 24.49 30.65
CA ALA A 258 6.41 24.41 29.53
C ALA A 258 6.00 22.95 29.24
N THR A 259 4.78 22.77 28.75
CA THR A 259 4.24 21.46 28.33
C THR A 259 3.71 21.53 26.90
N PHE A 260 3.46 20.40 26.24
CA PHE A 260 2.89 20.37 24.90
C PHE A 260 1.51 21.03 24.83
N GLU A 261 0.71 20.95 25.90
CA GLU A 261 -0.57 21.65 26.04
C GLU A 261 -0.41 23.15 26.30
N LYS A 262 0.72 23.56 26.89
CA LYS A 262 1.04 24.94 27.23
C LYS A 262 2.50 25.26 26.87
N PRO A 263 2.83 25.33 25.56
CA PRO A 263 4.22 25.43 25.13
C PRO A 263 4.80 26.83 25.31
N GLY A 264 4.05 27.81 25.82
CA GLY A 264 4.44 29.22 25.83
C GLY A 264 4.18 29.88 24.48
N LYS A 265 5.22 30.41 23.84
CA LYS A 265 5.19 30.91 22.46
C LYS A 265 5.34 29.75 21.48
N GLY A 266 4.53 29.76 20.43
CA GLY A 266 4.51 28.72 19.41
C GLY A 266 3.39 27.72 19.63
N THR A 267 3.38 26.66 18.84
CA THR A 267 2.36 25.61 18.92
C THR A 267 3.03 24.28 18.67
N VAL A 268 2.77 23.34 19.57
CA VAL A 268 3.12 21.94 19.38
C VAL A 268 1.80 21.20 19.25
N THR A 269 1.62 20.47 18.15
CA THR A 269 0.40 19.71 17.88
C THR A 269 0.68 18.23 18.07
N PHE A 270 -0.24 17.57 18.75
CA PHE A 270 -0.29 16.12 18.91
C PHE A 270 -1.76 15.70 18.85
N ASP A 271 -1.99 14.48 18.39
CA ASP A 271 -3.33 13.89 18.24
C ASP A 271 -3.70 13.04 19.47
N GLN A 272 -2.71 12.36 20.07
CA GLN A 272 -2.91 11.51 21.25
C GLN A 272 -1.91 11.80 22.37
N ASN A 273 -2.37 11.57 23.60
CA ASN A 273 -1.58 11.75 24.81
C ASN A 273 -0.83 10.46 25.22
N PRO A 274 0.09 10.52 26.20
CA PRO A 274 0.83 9.36 26.65
C PRO A 274 -0.02 8.26 27.31
N GLU A 275 -1.18 8.60 27.89
CA GLU A 275 -2.09 7.61 28.46
C GLU A 275 -2.66 6.69 27.38
N TYR A 276 -3.13 7.27 26.26
CA TYR A 276 -3.54 6.51 25.09
C TYR A 276 -2.39 5.69 24.50
N ALA A 277 -1.23 6.32 24.30
CA ALA A 277 -0.06 5.65 23.73
C ALA A 277 0.35 4.42 24.55
N LYS A 278 0.34 4.55 25.89
CA LYS A 278 0.68 3.45 26.79
C LYS A 278 -0.35 2.32 26.72
N ALA A 279 -1.65 2.64 26.67
CA ALA A 279 -2.71 1.66 26.50
C ALA A 279 -2.61 0.91 25.17
N ALA A 280 -2.19 1.61 24.10
CA ALA A 280 -1.95 1.05 22.77
C ALA A 280 -0.59 0.34 22.62
N GLY A 281 0.24 0.27 23.68
CA GLY A 281 1.54 -0.41 23.65
C GLY A 281 2.66 0.38 22.97
N TYR A 282 2.45 1.67 22.73
CA TYR A 282 3.40 2.61 22.11
C TYR A 282 4.38 3.25 23.10
N GLY A 283 4.14 3.12 24.40
CA GLY A 283 4.97 3.70 25.46
C GLY A 283 4.45 5.04 25.95
N ASP A 284 5.29 5.80 26.66
CA ASP A 284 4.91 7.05 27.32
C ASP A 284 5.25 8.25 26.43
N TYR A 285 4.52 8.39 25.31
CA TYR A 285 4.79 9.40 24.29
C TYR A 285 3.52 10.14 23.88
N TYR A 286 3.67 11.41 23.52
CA TYR A 286 2.67 12.12 22.74
C TYR A 286 2.79 11.68 21.28
N LEU A 287 1.65 11.48 20.61
CA LEU A 287 1.63 10.96 19.24
C LEU A 287 1.01 11.99 18.30
N THR A 288 1.62 12.16 17.13
CA THR A 288 0.91 12.66 15.94
C THR A 288 0.59 11.46 15.06
N GLU A 289 -0.63 11.34 14.57
CA GLU A 289 -1.12 10.21 13.77
C GLU A 289 -1.16 10.57 12.28
N TYR A 290 -1.25 9.56 11.42
CA TYR A 290 -1.62 9.79 10.03
C TYR A 290 -3.06 10.32 9.91
N LYS A 291 -3.38 10.95 8.78
CA LYS A 291 -4.75 11.45 8.55
C LYS A 291 -5.73 10.27 8.51
N LYS A 292 -6.83 10.46 9.22
CA LYS A 292 -7.98 9.55 9.25
C LYS A 292 -8.57 9.31 7.85
N ASP A 293 -8.74 10.38 7.08
CA ASP A 293 -9.42 10.35 5.79
C ASP A 293 -8.47 10.77 4.66
N ASP A 294 -8.53 10.04 3.55
CA ASP A 294 -7.81 10.34 2.32
C ASP A 294 -8.77 10.31 1.12
N THR A 295 -8.74 11.37 0.32
CA THR A 295 -9.59 11.50 -0.87
C THR A 295 -8.72 11.75 -2.08
N THR A 296 -8.91 10.96 -3.13
CA THR A 296 -8.19 11.12 -4.39
C THR A 296 -9.17 11.23 -5.56
N LEU A 297 -8.98 12.26 -6.39
CA LEU A 297 -9.63 12.39 -7.69
C LEU A 297 -8.57 12.32 -8.78
N ARG A 298 -8.76 11.44 -9.76
CA ARG A 298 -7.89 11.30 -10.94
C ARG A 298 -8.74 11.40 -12.20
N VAL A 299 -8.29 12.21 -13.14
CA VAL A 299 -8.84 12.25 -14.50
C VAL A 299 -7.72 11.83 -15.44
N GLY A 300 -7.97 10.80 -16.24
CA GLY A 300 -7.04 10.24 -17.21
C GLY A 300 -7.66 10.15 -18.60
N PHE A 301 -6.80 10.15 -19.60
CA PHE A 301 -7.17 9.94 -21.00
C PHE A 301 -6.46 8.66 -21.46
N SER A 302 -7.23 7.67 -21.91
CA SER A 302 -6.69 6.45 -22.50
C SER A 302 -6.74 6.57 -24.01
N ILE A 303 -5.58 6.43 -24.64
CA ILE A 303 -5.39 6.56 -26.09
C ILE A 303 -4.95 5.19 -26.61
N SER A 304 -5.70 4.62 -27.56
CA SER A 304 -5.43 3.33 -28.19
C SER A 304 -5.45 3.46 -29.70
N PHE A 305 -4.32 3.13 -30.35
CA PHE A 305 -4.17 3.14 -31.81
C PHE A 305 -4.25 1.72 -32.39
#